data_AF-A0A6A4PN06-F1
#
_entry.id   AF-A0A6A4PN06-F1
#
_cell.length_a   1.000
_cell.length_b   1.000
_cell.length_c   1.000
_cell.angle_alpha   90.00
_cell.angle_beta   90.00
_cell.angle_gamma   90.00
#
_symmetry.space_group_name_H-M   'P 1'
#
loop_
_entity.id
_entity.type
_entity.pdbx_description
1 polymer ?
#
loop_
_entity_poly.entity_id
_entity_poly.type
_entity_poly.pdbx_seq_one_letter_code
_entity_poly.pdbx_strand_id
1 'polypeptide(L)'
;MPMRTQIGPLIVLKHETDSIQMLSSSSSSMSNSSSSSMSNSSSSSTQSPISEEPVTRNWLDLPRDVTSTILLKVGSIDILNNAQRVCLQWRSMSYDPTMWHTIDMRNSYAPNDMEFDLEMMCRHAIDRSYGNLVDITLDYFGSDDLLTYVADSTNHLRRMRLLSCWDISEEGMIEVAKKLPLLEELDITISNLSKDALEAIGHCCPLLKSLKFNMQAFRDPHFDFDGEAFAIGQTMPNLRHLQLYGNKLTNDGVLAILDGCPHLESLDIRRCFNVNLGRSLGKRCAEEIKDFRNPDAPIDDYEFDHKSDPESFFYDYSSGISDTVLCDVEDYLGLL
;
A
#
# COMPACT_ATOMS: atom_id res chain seq x y z
N MET A 1 47.49 24.58 -17.62
CA MET A 1 46.90 23.80 -18.73
C MET A 1 45.67 23.08 -18.22
N PRO A 2 44.45 23.47 -18.60
CA PRO A 2 43.24 22.71 -18.28
C PRO A 2 42.88 21.77 -19.42
N MET A 3 42.67 20.48 -19.11
CA MET A 3 42.14 19.49 -20.04
C MET A 3 40.68 19.80 -20.36
N ARG A 4 40.40 20.04 -21.65
CA ARG A 4 39.05 20.06 -22.22
C ARG A 4 38.60 18.63 -22.45
N THR A 5 37.53 18.20 -21.79
CA THR A 5 36.82 16.96 -22.16
C THR A 5 35.76 17.31 -23.20
N GLN A 6 35.92 16.76 -24.41
CA GLN A 6 34.97 16.89 -25.51
C GLN A 6 33.71 16.04 -25.22
N ILE A 7 32.53 16.68 -25.29
CA ILE A 7 31.23 16.02 -25.28
C ILE A 7 30.91 15.64 -26.73
N GLY A 8 30.74 14.34 -27.00
CA GLY A 8 30.29 13.82 -28.30
C GLY A 8 28.79 14.09 -28.55
N PRO A 9 28.31 14.04 -29.80
CA PRO A 9 26.94 14.40 -30.14
C PRO A 9 25.92 13.37 -29.63
N LEU A 10 24.77 13.88 -29.15
CA LEU A 10 23.59 13.09 -28.80
C LEU A 10 23.05 12.36 -30.04
N ILE A 11 22.89 11.04 -29.92
CA ILE A 11 22.14 10.22 -30.88
C ILE A 11 20.66 10.40 -30.54
N VAL A 12 19.93 11.07 -31.43
CA VAL A 12 18.46 11.16 -31.39
C VAL A 12 17.90 9.88 -32.00
N LEU A 13 17.39 8.96 -31.17
CA LEU A 13 16.59 7.84 -31.63
C LEU A 13 15.17 8.35 -31.95
N LYS A 14 14.87 8.48 -33.24
CA LYS A 14 13.50 8.60 -33.74
C LYS A 14 12.78 7.28 -33.49
N HIS A 15 11.74 7.29 -32.67
CA HIS A 15 10.79 6.18 -32.62
C HIS A 15 9.69 6.42 -33.64
N GLU A 16 9.63 5.53 -34.64
CA GLU A 16 8.52 5.36 -35.57
C GLU A 16 7.25 4.93 -34.82
N THR A 17 6.13 5.54 -35.22
CA THR A 17 4.78 5.24 -34.75
C THR A 17 4.14 4.19 -35.64
N ASP A 18 4.02 2.95 -35.17
CA ASP A 18 3.21 1.94 -35.82
C ASP A 18 1.82 1.86 -35.17
N SER A 19 0.82 1.95 -36.04
CA SER A 19 -0.61 1.95 -35.73
C SER A 19 -1.09 0.51 -35.56
N ILE A 20 -1.68 0.18 -34.40
CA ILE A 20 -2.35 -1.10 -34.18
C ILE A 20 -3.81 -0.98 -34.65
N GLN A 21 -4.13 -1.58 -35.80
CA GLN A 21 -5.50 -1.86 -36.22
C GLN A 21 -5.99 -3.14 -35.53
N MET A 22 -7.11 -3.03 -34.82
CA MET A 22 -7.87 -4.17 -34.27
C MET A 22 -8.54 -4.94 -35.40
N LEU A 23 -8.19 -6.21 -35.58
CA LEU A 23 -8.89 -7.14 -36.47
C LEU A 23 -9.97 -7.88 -35.69
N SER A 24 -11.23 -7.62 -36.05
CA SER A 24 -12.40 -8.38 -35.62
C SER A 24 -12.55 -9.68 -36.44
N SER A 25 -12.76 -10.78 -35.73
CA SER A 25 -13.02 -12.13 -36.24
C SER A 25 -14.21 -12.21 -37.21
N SER A 26 -14.08 -12.99 -38.27
CA SER A 26 -15.17 -13.37 -39.18
C SER A 26 -15.28 -14.89 -39.27
N SER A 27 -16.49 -15.43 -39.18
CA SER A 27 -16.80 -16.82 -39.50
C SER A 27 -18.05 -16.92 -40.40
N SER A 28 -17.83 -17.48 -41.60
CA SER A 28 -18.66 -18.41 -42.41
C SER A 28 -20.16 -18.09 -42.65
N SER A 29 -20.78 -18.27 -43.83
CA SER A 29 -20.44 -18.98 -45.09
C SER A 29 -21.59 -18.84 -46.11
N MET A 30 -21.25 -18.82 -47.42
CA MET A 30 -21.93 -19.41 -48.62
C MET A 30 -23.47 -19.24 -48.82
N SER A 31 -24.09 -19.01 -49.98
CA SER A 31 -23.72 -18.88 -51.41
C SER A 31 -25.05 -18.71 -52.20
N ASN A 32 -25.12 -17.86 -53.25
CA ASN A 32 -25.69 -18.14 -54.58
C ASN A 32 -26.08 -16.88 -55.39
N SER A 33 -25.30 -16.64 -56.45
CA SER A 33 -25.66 -16.59 -57.88
C SER A 33 -26.85 -15.76 -58.43
N SER A 34 -26.48 -14.82 -59.31
CA SER A 34 -27.04 -14.51 -60.64
C SER A 34 -28.10 -13.41 -60.85
N SER A 35 -27.57 -12.22 -61.14
CA SER A 35 -27.86 -11.27 -62.26
C SER A 35 -29.29 -11.03 -62.81
N SER A 36 -29.65 -9.73 -62.71
CA SER A 36 -30.23 -8.82 -63.72
C SER A 36 -31.68 -8.98 -64.19
N SER A 37 -32.51 -7.97 -63.90
CA SER A 37 -32.95 -6.96 -64.88
C SER A 37 -33.91 -5.92 -64.26
N MET A 38 -33.89 -4.73 -64.86
CA MET A 38 -34.59 -3.50 -64.46
C MET A 38 -36.11 -3.60 -64.60
N SER A 39 -36.88 -2.97 -63.69
CA SER A 39 -37.70 -1.77 -64.00
C SER A 39 -38.79 -1.48 -62.95
N ASN A 40 -38.81 -0.22 -62.51
CA ASN A 40 -39.94 0.67 -62.27
C ASN A 40 -41.11 0.33 -61.29
N SER A 41 -41.13 1.14 -60.23
CA SER A 41 -42.21 2.09 -59.86
C SER A 41 -43.10 1.79 -58.67
N SER A 42 -43.25 2.85 -57.86
CA SER A 42 -44.39 3.27 -57.02
C SER A 42 -44.44 2.83 -55.54
N SER A 43 -43.95 3.74 -54.70
CA SER A 43 -44.59 4.26 -53.48
C SER A 43 -45.22 3.30 -52.47
N SER A 44 -44.50 3.05 -51.38
CA SER A 44 -45.09 2.93 -50.05
C SER A 44 -44.08 3.42 -49.01
N SER A 45 -44.50 4.40 -48.22
CA SER A 45 -43.75 5.01 -47.12
C SER A 45 -43.66 4.04 -45.94
N THR A 46 -42.61 3.22 -45.93
CA THR A 46 -42.12 2.54 -44.73
C THR A 46 -40.98 3.36 -44.14
N GLN A 47 -41.22 4.02 -43.01
CA GLN A 47 -40.17 4.55 -42.16
C GLN A 47 -39.22 3.39 -41.82
N SER A 48 -37.97 3.50 -42.26
CA SER A 48 -36.87 2.70 -41.73
C SER A 48 -36.86 2.87 -40.21
N PRO A 49 -36.59 1.83 -39.41
CA PRO A 49 -36.30 2.04 -38.00
C PRO A 49 -35.14 3.03 -37.95
N ILE A 50 -35.32 4.14 -37.22
CA ILE A 50 -34.20 4.97 -36.81
C ILE A 50 -33.28 4.00 -36.07
N SER A 51 -32.18 3.60 -36.70
CA SER A 51 -31.07 2.99 -36.01
C SER A 51 -30.57 4.06 -35.07
N GLU A 52 -31.05 4.03 -33.82
CA GLU A 52 -30.38 4.71 -32.73
C GLU A 52 -28.96 4.14 -32.71
N GLU A 53 -28.02 4.84 -33.33
CA GLU A 53 -26.62 4.53 -33.08
C GLU A 53 -26.43 4.57 -31.57
N PRO A 54 -25.81 3.54 -30.96
CA PRO A 54 -25.57 3.56 -29.54
C PRO A 54 -24.83 4.86 -29.24
N VAL A 55 -25.39 5.71 -28.39
CA VAL A 55 -24.75 6.96 -27.97
C VAL A 55 -23.41 6.56 -27.35
N THR A 56 -22.34 6.63 -28.15
CA THR A 56 -21.00 6.35 -27.69
C THR A 56 -20.65 7.50 -26.77
N ARG A 57 -20.70 7.24 -25.46
CA ARG A 57 -20.29 8.24 -24.47
C ARG A 57 -18.83 8.57 -24.75
N ASN A 58 -18.57 9.82 -25.16
CA ASN A 58 -17.21 10.28 -25.35
C ASN A 58 -16.57 10.52 -23.98
N TRP A 59 -15.88 9.50 -23.47
CA TRP A 59 -15.14 9.59 -22.21
C TRP A 59 -13.90 10.49 -22.30
N LEU A 60 -13.50 10.92 -23.52
CA LEU A 60 -12.38 11.84 -23.72
C LEU A 60 -12.74 13.30 -23.39
N ASP A 61 -14.03 13.65 -23.38
CA ASP A 61 -14.51 15.03 -23.15
C ASP A 61 -14.99 15.25 -21.70
N LEU A 62 -14.54 14.43 -20.76
CA LEU A 62 -14.87 14.62 -19.36
C LEU A 62 -14.34 15.98 -18.85
N PRO A 63 -15.13 16.70 -18.04
CA PRO A 63 -14.66 17.88 -17.32
C PRO A 63 -13.39 17.58 -16.51
N ARG A 64 -12.54 18.62 -16.35
CA ARG A 64 -11.22 18.47 -15.71
C ARG A 64 -11.32 18.02 -14.26
N ASP A 65 -12.26 18.58 -13.51
CA ASP A 65 -12.57 18.24 -12.12
C ASP A 65 -13.01 16.77 -11.97
N VAL A 66 -13.89 16.30 -12.87
CA VAL A 66 -14.33 14.89 -12.89
C VAL A 66 -13.16 13.97 -13.22
N THR A 67 -12.36 14.32 -14.23
CA THR A 67 -11.18 13.55 -14.63
C THR A 67 -10.14 13.46 -13.50
N SER A 68 -9.83 14.59 -12.85
CA SER A 68 -8.92 14.61 -11.69
C SER A 68 -9.43 13.73 -10.55
N THR A 69 -10.73 13.77 -10.25
CA THR A 69 -11.33 12.92 -9.22
C THR A 69 -11.22 11.43 -9.56
N ILE A 70 -11.41 11.07 -10.84
CA ILE A 70 -11.22 9.70 -11.31
C ILE A 70 -9.76 9.30 -11.14
N LEU A 71 -8.82 10.10 -11.66
CA LEU A 71 -7.39 9.79 -11.60
C LEU A 71 -6.90 9.60 -10.16
N LEU A 72 -7.32 10.46 -9.23
CA LEU A 72 -7.01 10.32 -7.80
C LEU A 72 -7.49 9.00 -7.17
N LYS A 73 -8.49 8.33 -7.77
CA LYS A 73 -9.00 7.03 -7.31
C LYS A 73 -8.33 5.82 -7.98
N VAL A 74 -7.65 6.00 -9.11
CA VAL A 74 -7.00 4.86 -9.82
C VAL A 74 -5.69 4.44 -9.15
N GLY A 75 -5.05 5.33 -8.38
CA GLY A 75 -3.77 5.05 -7.71
C GLY A 75 -2.56 5.46 -8.54
N SER A 76 -1.43 5.71 -7.88
CA SER A 76 -0.26 6.35 -8.50
C SER A 76 0.42 5.46 -9.55
N ILE A 77 0.42 4.14 -9.35
CA ILE A 77 0.99 3.17 -10.31
C ILE A 77 0.26 3.26 -11.65
N ASP A 78 -1.08 3.23 -11.64
CA ASP A 78 -1.89 3.30 -12.85
C ASP A 78 -1.84 4.67 -13.53
N ILE A 79 -1.73 5.77 -12.77
CA ILE A 79 -1.53 7.09 -13.36
C ILE A 79 -0.24 7.12 -14.19
N LEU A 80 0.86 6.59 -13.64
CA LEU A 80 2.16 6.54 -14.29
C LEU A 80 2.20 5.55 -15.46
N ASN A 81 1.60 4.38 -15.34
CA ASN A 81 1.72 3.35 -16.38
C ASN A 81 0.66 3.48 -17.47
N ASN A 82 -0.57 3.80 -17.10
CA ASN A 82 -1.73 3.68 -17.99
C ASN A 82 -2.33 5.05 -18.31
N ALA A 83 -2.78 5.79 -17.29
CA ALA A 83 -3.63 6.97 -17.49
C ALA A 83 -2.95 8.07 -18.30
N GLN A 84 -1.66 8.33 -18.06
CA GLN A 84 -0.91 9.36 -18.81
C GLN A 84 -0.70 9.01 -20.29
N ARG A 85 -1.02 7.79 -20.73
CA ARG A 85 -0.89 7.32 -22.12
C ARG A 85 -2.21 7.33 -22.88
N VAL A 86 -3.34 7.58 -22.20
CA VAL A 86 -4.69 7.52 -22.80
C VAL A 86 -4.92 8.68 -23.76
N CYS A 87 -4.73 9.93 -23.30
CA CYS A 87 -4.89 11.12 -24.12
C CYS A 87 -4.04 12.28 -23.60
N LEU A 88 -3.89 13.34 -24.40
CA LEU A 88 -3.09 14.53 -24.04
C LEU A 88 -3.63 15.23 -22.78
N GLN A 89 -4.94 15.23 -22.58
CA GLN A 89 -5.56 15.84 -21.41
C GLN A 89 -5.18 15.11 -20.12
N TRP A 90 -5.30 13.77 -20.11
CA TRP A 90 -4.94 12.96 -18.95
C TRP A 90 -3.44 13.00 -18.69
N ARG A 91 -2.63 12.99 -19.76
CA ARG A 91 -1.19 13.22 -19.67
C ARG A 91 -0.91 14.56 -18.99
N SER A 92 -1.50 15.64 -19.47
CA SER A 92 -1.30 16.98 -18.90
C SER A 92 -1.70 17.04 -17.41
N MET A 93 -2.79 16.37 -17.03
CA MET A 93 -3.21 16.30 -15.62
C MET A 93 -2.25 15.48 -14.76
N SER A 94 -1.69 14.40 -15.29
CA SER A 94 -0.70 13.61 -14.56
C SER A 94 0.60 14.36 -14.26
N TYR A 95 0.85 15.51 -14.89
CA TYR A 95 1.97 16.40 -14.55
C TYR A 95 1.58 17.54 -13.61
N ASP A 96 0.29 17.66 -13.24
CA ASP A 96 -0.18 18.65 -12.29
C ASP A 96 0.32 18.29 -10.87
N PRO A 97 1.10 19.14 -10.19
CA PRO A 97 1.70 18.81 -8.90
C PRO A 97 0.68 18.43 -7.82
N THR A 98 -0.52 19.00 -7.87
CA THR A 98 -1.56 18.73 -6.88
C THR A 98 -2.04 17.29 -6.91
N MET A 99 -1.83 16.57 -8.03
CA MET A 99 -2.13 15.15 -8.15
C MET A 99 -1.17 14.28 -7.34
N TRP A 100 -0.04 14.83 -6.90
CA TRP A 100 1.06 14.11 -6.25
C TRP A 100 1.31 14.60 -4.82
N HIS A 101 0.38 15.37 -4.24
CA HIS A 101 0.38 15.63 -2.80
C HIS A 101 0.05 14.37 -2.00
N THR A 102 -0.64 13.42 -2.63
CA THR A 102 -0.91 12.08 -2.11
C THR A 102 -0.41 11.06 -3.11
N ILE A 103 0.50 10.20 -2.67
CA ILE A 103 1.04 9.09 -3.47
C ILE A 103 0.56 7.80 -2.84
N ASP A 104 -0.24 7.03 -3.59
CA ASP A 104 -0.73 5.72 -3.15
C ASP A 104 -0.24 4.67 -4.14
N MET A 105 0.75 3.90 -3.70
CA MET A 105 1.37 2.81 -4.47
C MET A 105 1.09 1.45 -3.83
N ARG A 106 -0.14 1.24 -3.36
CA ARG A 106 -0.60 -0.10 -2.95
C ARG A 106 -0.54 -1.07 -4.11
N ASN A 107 0.06 -2.23 -3.87
CA ASN A 107 0.23 -3.23 -4.91
C ASN A 107 -0.97 -4.17 -4.90
N SER A 108 -1.89 -3.98 -5.86
CA SER A 108 -3.03 -4.91 -6.04
C SER A 108 -2.67 -6.16 -6.82
N TYR A 109 -1.43 -6.29 -7.31
CA TYR A 109 -0.95 -7.42 -8.10
C TYR A 109 -0.22 -8.42 -7.21
N ALA A 110 -0.28 -9.71 -7.58
CA ALA A 110 0.45 -10.74 -6.86
C ALA A 110 1.97 -10.44 -6.88
N PRO A 111 2.72 -10.71 -5.79
CA PRO A 111 4.15 -10.37 -5.67
C PRO A 111 5.03 -10.87 -6.83
N ASN A 112 4.60 -11.94 -7.49
CA ASN A 112 5.35 -12.63 -8.54
C ASN A 112 5.11 -12.10 -9.96
N ASP A 113 4.19 -11.15 -10.16
CA ASP A 113 3.84 -10.59 -11.48
C ASP A 113 4.43 -9.17 -11.72
N MET A 114 5.40 -8.74 -10.90
CA MET A 114 5.93 -7.37 -11.01
C MET A 114 6.90 -7.19 -12.17
N GLU A 115 6.45 -6.46 -13.20
CA GLU A 115 7.26 -6.05 -14.36
C GLU A 115 7.90 -4.64 -14.18
N PHE A 116 7.57 -3.91 -13.10
CA PHE A 116 7.94 -2.50 -12.93
C PHE A 116 8.87 -2.25 -11.75
N ASP A 117 9.80 -1.30 -11.93
CA ASP A 117 10.62 -0.74 -10.87
C ASP A 117 9.78 0.29 -10.06
N LEU A 118 9.11 -0.20 -9.01
CA LEU A 118 8.24 0.61 -8.16
C LEU A 118 8.99 1.72 -7.42
N GLU A 119 10.26 1.51 -7.07
CA GLU A 119 11.05 2.57 -6.44
C GLU A 119 11.29 3.73 -7.40
N MET A 120 11.69 3.43 -8.64
CA MET A 120 11.88 4.46 -9.68
C MET A 120 10.57 5.20 -9.97
N MET A 121 9.46 4.48 -10.06
CA MET A 121 8.14 5.08 -10.22
C MET A 121 7.78 6.00 -9.05
N CYS A 122 8.05 5.57 -7.81
CA CYS A 122 7.81 6.35 -6.61
C CYS A 122 8.65 7.64 -6.62
N ARG A 123 9.94 7.56 -6.98
CA ARG A 123 10.80 8.74 -7.13
C ARG A 123 10.23 9.72 -8.15
N HIS A 124 9.75 9.23 -9.30
CA HIS A 124 9.10 10.09 -10.30
C HIS A 124 7.81 10.74 -9.80
N ALA A 125 7.02 10.03 -8.99
CA ALA A 125 5.83 10.60 -8.36
C ALA A 125 6.20 11.71 -7.34
N ILE A 126 7.23 11.47 -6.53
CA ILE A 126 7.76 12.43 -5.55
C ILE A 126 8.29 13.68 -6.27
N ASP A 127 9.08 13.53 -7.33
CA ASP A 127 9.58 14.65 -8.14
C ASP A 127 8.43 15.54 -8.66
N ARG A 128 7.32 14.91 -9.10
CA ARG A 128 6.13 15.64 -9.58
C ARG A 128 5.38 16.38 -8.48
N SER A 129 5.59 16.06 -7.20
CA SER A 129 4.98 16.78 -6.07
C SER A 129 5.57 18.17 -5.83
N TYR A 130 6.75 18.46 -6.40
CA TYR A 130 7.49 19.71 -6.17
C TYR A 130 7.64 20.07 -4.68
N GLY A 131 7.86 19.06 -3.84
CA GLY A 131 8.06 19.22 -2.38
C GLY A 131 6.79 19.49 -1.58
N ASN A 132 5.61 19.26 -2.17
CA ASN A 132 4.31 19.38 -1.51
C ASN A 132 3.69 18.02 -1.20
N LEU A 133 4.49 16.96 -1.12
CA LEU A 133 4.03 15.65 -0.69
C LEU A 133 3.55 15.70 0.78
N VAL A 134 2.32 15.25 1.01
CA VAL A 134 1.63 15.25 2.31
C VAL A 134 1.34 13.83 2.80
N ASP A 135 1.05 12.92 1.88
CA ASP A 135 0.65 11.54 2.18
C ASP A 135 1.33 10.56 1.22
N ILE A 136 1.95 9.52 1.77
CA ILE A 136 2.58 8.46 0.98
C ILE A 136 2.21 7.08 1.53
N THR A 137 1.82 6.18 0.63
CA THR A 137 1.58 4.76 0.93
C THR A 137 2.43 3.89 0.01
N LEU A 138 3.24 3.02 0.62
CA LEU A 138 4.09 2.03 -0.04
C LEU A 138 3.65 0.63 0.41
N ASP A 139 3.69 -0.35 -0.49
CA ASP A 139 3.18 -1.69 -0.25
C ASP A 139 4.03 -2.74 -0.97
N TYR A 140 4.62 -3.68 -0.23
CA TYR A 140 5.58 -4.70 -0.71
C TYR A 140 6.90 -4.18 -1.28
N PHE A 141 7.19 -2.89 -1.22
CA PHE A 141 8.47 -2.32 -1.65
C PHE A 141 8.88 -1.13 -0.78
N GLY A 142 10.16 -0.78 -0.86
CA GLY A 142 10.75 0.38 -0.22
C GLY A 142 12.06 0.03 0.46
N SER A 143 12.98 0.98 0.44
CA SER A 143 14.32 0.88 1.01
C SER A 143 14.64 2.11 1.84
N ASP A 144 15.70 2.03 2.65
CA ASP A 144 16.24 3.17 3.38
C ASP A 144 16.58 4.35 2.46
N ASP A 145 17.08 4.07 1.26
CA ASP A 145 17.40 5.07 0.24
C ASP A 145 16.14 5.75 -0.31
N LEU A 146 15.03 5.00 -0.46
CA LEU A 146 13.76 5.57 -0.86
C LEU A 146 13.16 6.43 0.26
N LEU A 147 13.15 5.94 1.50
CA LEU A 147 12.63 6.72 2.63
C LEU A 147 13.44 7.99 2.87
N THR A 148 14.77 7.91 2.77
CA THR A 148 15.65 9.08 2.86
C THR A 148 15.30 10.09 1.78
N TYR A 149 15.08 9.63 0.55
CA TYR A 149 14.69 10.50 -0.54
C TYR A 149 13.30 11.13 -0.34
N VAL A 150 12.31 10.40 0.20
CA VAL A 150 11.01 10.96 0.60
C VAL A 150 11.21 12.09 1.61
N ALA A 151 11.97 11.83 2.67
CA ALA A 151 12.21 12.78 3.74
C ALA A 151 12.98 14.02 3.28
N ASP A 152 13.93 13.88 2.36
CA ASP A 152 14.69 15.00 1.79
C ASP A 152 13.88 15.80 0.76
N SER A 153 12.84 15.21 0.19
CA SER A 153 12.02 15.84 -0.86
C SER A 153 10.87 16.69 -0.32
N THR A 154 10.43 16.50 0.93
CA THR A 154 9.29 17.25 1.52
C THR A 154 9.51 17.57 2.99
N ASN A 155 9.02 18.75 3.42
CA ASN A 155 8.95 19.14 4.83
C ASN A 155 7.51 19.20 5.36
N HIS A 156 6.54 18.69 4.58
CA HIS A 156 5.10 18.79 4.87
C HIS A 156 4.42 17.43 5.01
N LEU A 157 5.18 16.34 5.03
CA LEU A 157 4.62 15.00 5.15
C LEU A 157 3.88 14.85 6.48
N ARG A 158 2.60 14.49 6.40
CA ARG A 158 1.71 14.30 7.55
C ARG A 158 1.34 12.83 7.75
N ARG A 159 1.32 12.05 6.68
CA ARG A 159 0.86 10.67 6.71
C ARG A 159 1.82 9.78 5.94
N MET A 160 2.24 8.68 6.56
CA MET A 160 3.08 7.66 5.95
C MET A 160 2.52 6.28 6.26
N ARG A 161 2.32 5.46 5.24
CA ARG A 161 1.93 4.05 5.38
C ARG A 161 2.97 3.17 4.69
N LEU A 162 3.51 2.22 5.44
CA LEU A 162 4.50 1.23 5.04
C LEU A 162 3.89 -0.14 5.28
N LEU A 163 3.51 -0.81 4.19
CA LEU A 163 2.75 -2.06 4.22
C LEU A 163 3.64 -3.18 3.66
N SER A 164 3.92 -4.22 4.45
CA SER A 164 4.79 -5.33 4.01
C SER A 164 6.15 -4.88 3.46
N CYS A 165 6.72 -3.80 4.01
CA CYS A 165 8.00 -3.23 3.57
C CYS A 165 9.15 -3.84 4.40
N TRP A 166 9.71 -4.96 3.94
CA TRP A 166 10.71 -5.75 4.68
C TRP A 166 12.15 -5.25 4.55
N ASP A 167 12.46 -4.53 3.48
CA ASP A 167 13.81 -4.05 3.15
C ASP A 167 14.16 -2.70 3.82
N ILE A 168 13.26 -2.17 4.66
CA ILE A 168 13.49 -0.97 5.46
C ILE A 168 14.14 -1.39 6.78
N SER A 169 15.33 -0.85 7.06
CA SER A 169 16.04 -1.11 8.30
C SER A 169 15.51 -0.27 9.46
N GLU A 170 15.82 -0.71 10.68
CA GLU A 170 15.54 0.06 11.89
C GLU A 170 16.31 1.39 11.88
N GLU A 171 17.59 1.37 11.52
CA GLU A 171 18.41 2.57 11.44
C GLU A 171 17.87 3.57 10.39
N GLY A 172 17.49 3.07 9.21
CA GLY A 172 16.91 3.87 8.14
C GLY A 172 15.63 4.57 8.58
N MET A 173 14.72 3.85 9.24
CA MET A 173 13.48 4.43 9.77
C MET A 173 13.75 5.48 10.86
N ILE A 174 14.71 5.24 11.76
CA ILE A 174 15.09 6.18 12.83
C ILE A 174 15.64 7.48 12.24
N GLU A 175 16.52 7.41 11.24
CA GLU A 175 17.08 8.61 10.59
C GLU A 175 16.00 9.39 9.83
N VAL A 176 15.06 8.70 9.21
CA VAL A 176 13.93 9.32 8.52
C VAL A 176 12.98 9.99 9.50
N ALA A 177 12.67 9.35 10.63
CA ALA A 177 11.80 9.93 11.66
C ALA A 177 12.31 11.30 12.16
N LYS A 178 13.63 11.48 12.30
CA LYS A 178 14.26 12.76 12.67
C LYS A 178 13.96 13.90 11.69
N LYS A 179 13.69 13.57 10.43
CA LYS A 179 13.38 14.52 9.35
C LYS A 179 11.88 14.76 9.18
N LEU A 180 11.02 14.05 9.92
CA LEU A 180 9.56 14.11 9.78
C LEU A 180 8.83 14.64 11.04
N PRO A 181 9.20 15.82 11.60
CA PRO A 181 8.62 16.31 12.85
C PRO A 181 7.14 16.69 12.75
N LEU A 182 6.60 16.79 11.52
CA LEU A 182 5.20 17.11 11.25
C LEU A 182 4.30 15.89 11.03
N LEU A 183 4.84 14.68 11.16
CA LEU A 183 4.08 13.45 10.96
C LEU A 183 2.95 13.34 11.99
N GLU A 184 1.73 13.13 11.51
CA GLU A 184 0.51 13.02 12.31
C GLU A 184 -0.05 11.60 12.32
N GLU A 185 0.17 10.84 11.24
CA GLU A 185 -0.27 9.46 11.11
C GLU A 185 0.86 8.58 10.55
N LEU A 186 1.12 7.47 11.24
CA LEU A 186 2.07 6.45 10.82
C LEU A 186 1.37 5.10 10.85
N ASP A 187 1.45 4.39 9.73
CA ASP A 187 0.99 3.01 9.62
C ASP A 187 2.17 2.14 9.20
N ILE A 188 2.61 1.29 10.10
CA ILE A 188 3.60 0.25 9.87
C ILE A 188 2.85 -1.06 10.05
N THR A 189 2.51 -1.70 8.95
CA THR A 189 1.84 -2.99 8.97
C THR A 189 2.78 -4.01 8.35
N ILE A 190 3.16 -5.02 9.13
CA ILE A 190 4.03 -6.12 8.69
C ILE A 190 5.42 -5.60 8.29
N SER A 191 6.28 -5.39 9.29
CA SER A 191 7.66 -4.94 9.10
C SER A 191 8.60 -5.58 10.13
N ASN A 192 9.90 -5.30 9.98
CA ASN A 192 10.96 -5.78 10.88
C ASN A 192 11.37 -4.77 11.97
N LEU A 193 10.53 -3.76 12.25
CA LEU A 193 10.87 -2.72 13.21
C LEU A 193 10.70 -3.20 14.66
N SER A 194 11.63 -2.78 15.53
CA SER A 194 11.64 -3.16 16.95
C SER A 194 11.02 -2.07 17.83
N LYS A 195 10.96 -2.33 19.15
CA LYS A 195 10.60 -1.32 20.15
C LYS A 195 11.52 -0.09 20.13
N ASP A 196 12.81 -0.25 19.79
CA ASP A 196 13.79 0.83 19.84
C ASP A 196 13.53 1.84 18.69
N ALA A 197 13.16 1.33 17.51
CA ALA A 197 12.62 2.13 16.42
C ALA A 197 11.38 2.93 16.85
N LEU A 198 10.42 2.29 17.54
CA LEU A 198 9.20 2.97 18.01
C LEU A 198 9.50 4.06 19.05
N GLU A 199 10.42 3.80 19.97
CA GLU A 199 10.85 4.80 20.96
C GLU A 199 11.46 6.03 20.27
N ALA A 200 12.34 5.80 19.30
CA ALA A 200 12.94 6.87 18.50
C ALA A 200 11.89 7.65 17.67
N ILE A 201 10.94 6.96 17.04
CA ILE A 201 9.84 7.59 16.31
C ILE A 201 9.01 8.47 17.23
N GLY A 202 8.64 7.98 18.42
CA GLY A 202 7.85 8.73 19.39
C GLY A 202 8.54 10.01 19.86
N HIS A 203 9.87 9.96 20.03
CA HIS A 203 10.66 11.15 20.33
C HIS A 203 10.80 12.14 19.16
N CYS A 204 10.89 11.64 17.93
CA CYS A 204 11.11 12.48 16.75
C CYS A 204 9.83 13.07 16.15
N CYS A 205 8.68 12.43 16.38
CA CYS A 205 7.38 12.79 15.78
C CYS A 205 6.37 13.25 16.86
N PRO A 206 6.54 14.42 17.48
CA PRO A 206 5.73 14.87 18.62
C PRO A 206 4.27 15.17 18.28
N LEU A 207 3.94 15.31 16.98
CA LEU A 207 2.59 15.57 16.48
C LEU A 207 1.82 14.30 16.10
N LEU A 208 2.40 13.12 16.33
CA LEU A 208 1.78 11.84 15.99
C LEU A 208 0.49 11.64 16.82
N LYS A 209 -0.63 11.48 16.11
CA LYS A 209 -1.98 11.30 16.66
C LYS A 209 -2.54 9.91 16.36
N SER A 210 -2.10 9.29 15.26
CA SER A 210 -2.52 7.96 14.86
C SER A 210 -1.30 7.09 14.60
N LEU A 211 -1.24 5.95 15.28
CA LEU A 211 -0.24 4.91 15.02
C LEU A 211 -0.96 3.60 14.74
N LYS A 212 -0.62 2.97 13.63
CA LYS A 212 -0.89 1.54 13.40
C LYS A 212 0.46 0.83 13.38
N PHE A 213 0.61 -0.16 14.25
CA PHE A 213 1.80 -0.99 14.33
C PHE A 213 1.35 -2.44 14.40
N ASN A 214 1.05 -3.02 13.22
CA ASN A 214 0.39 -4.31 13.10
C ASN A 214 1.39 -5.41 12.80
N MET A 215 1.28 -6.52 13.52
CA MET A 215 2.16 -7.68 13.41
C MET A 215 1.35 -8.94 13.06
N GLN A 216 2.01 -9.96 12.51
CA GLN A 216 1.42 -11.30 12.34
C GLN A 216 1.86 -12.26 13.46
N ALA A 217 2.14 -11.71 14.62
CA ALA A 217 2.79 -12.43 15.71
C ALA A 217 1.88 -13.46 16.40
N PHE A 218 0.56 -13.38 16.18
CA PHE A 218 -0.40 -14.44 16.57
C PHE A 218 -0.08 -15.82 15.98
N ARG A 219 0.78 -15.89 14.96
CA ARG A 219 1.30 -17.16 14.40
C ARG A 219 2.28 -17.88 15.35
N ASP A 220 2.80 -17.18 16.36
CA ASP A 220 3.67 -17.71 17.41
C ASP A 220 3.10 -17.35 18.80
N PRO A 221 2.10 -18.11 19.28
CA PRO A 221 1.34 -17.79 20.48
C PRO A 221 2.09 -18.08 21.80
N HIS A 222 3.35 -18.54 21.74
CA HIS A 222 4.12 -18.95 22.93
C HIS A 222 5.14 -17.92 23.40
N PHE A 223 5.17 -16.74 22.77
CA PHE A 223 6.05 -15.64 23.16
C PHE A 223 5.19 -14.41 23.48
N ASP A 224 5.35 -13.86 24.67
CA ASP A 224 4.79 -12.59 25.08
C ASP A 224 5.83 -11.48 24.99
N PHE A 225 5.40 -10.29 24.57
CA PHE A 225 6.29 -9.14 24.48
C PHE A 225 5.52 -7.83 24.54
N ASP A 226 5.88 -6.98 25.50
CA ASP A 226 5.27 -5.66 25.74
C ASP A 226 6.20 -4.49 25.37
N GLY A 227 7.36 -4.77 24.76
CA GLY A 227 8.39 -3.77 24.49
C GLY A 227 7.88 -2.59 23.66
N GLU A 228 7.13 -2.86 22.59
CA GLU A 228 6.54 -1.85 21.73
C GLU A 228 5.50 -1.01 22.48
N ALA A 229 4.66 -1.66 23.31
CA ALA A 229 3.65 -0.97 24.10
C ALA A 229 4.27 -0.05 25.16
N PHE A 230 5.37 -0.48 25.79
CA PHE A 230 6.12 0.37 26.70
C PHE A 230 6.74 1.57 25.97
N ALA A 231 7.36 1.37 24.81
CA ALA A 231 7.91 2.44 24.00
C ALA A 231 6.82 3.47 23.61
N ILE A 232 5.67 3.00 23.15
CA ILE A 232 4.52 3.84 22.79
C ILE A 232 4.02 4.62 24.01
N GLY A 233 3.75 3.96 25.14
CA GLY A 233 3.25 4.60 26.35
C GLY A 233 4.22 5.63 26.94
N GLN A 234 5.53 5.43 26.78
CA GLN A 234 6.55 6.33 27.30
C GLN A 234 6.81 7.55 26.41
N THR A 235 6.63 7.42 25.10
CA THR A 235 7.10 8.43 24.14
C THR A 235 5.99 9.13 23.35
N MET A 236 4.76 8.61 23.35
CA MET A 236 3.67 9.08 22.48
C MET A 236 2.41 9.54 23.25
N PRO A 237 2.51 10.52 24.17
CA PRO A 237 1.40 10.91 25.04
C PRO A 237 0.23 11.62 24.31
N ASN A 238 0.45 12.07 23.07
CA ASN A 238 -0.56 12.77 22.27
C ASN A 238 -1.38 11.85 21.35
N LEU A 239 -1.14 10.53 21.38
CA LEU A 239 -1.88 9.58 20.56
C LEU A 239 -3.38 9.62 20.89
N ARG A 240 -4.16 9.53 19.82
CA ARG A 240 -5.63 9.45 19.83
C ARG A 240 -6.13 8.13 19.25
N HIS A 241 -5.39 7.57 18.29
CA HIS A 241 -5.74 6.32 17.64
C HIS A 241 -4.53 5.38 17.66
N LEU A 242 -4.72 4.19 18.23
CA LEU A 242 -3.70 3.16 18.26
C LEU A 242 -4.28 1.83 17.78
N GLN A 243 -3.63 1.22 16.80
CA GLN A 243 -3.93 -0.13 16.35
C GLN A 243 -2.67 -1.00 16.50
N LEU A 244 -2.80 -2.09 17.25
CA LEU A 244 -1.76 -3.08 17.50
C LEU A 244 -2.25 -4.47 17.07
N TYR A 245 -2.89 -4.58 15.91
CA TYR A 245 -3.47 -5.84 15.45
C TYR A 245 -2.43 -6.96 15.43
N GLY A 246 -2.77 -8.12 16.00
CA GLY A 246 -1.96 -9.33 15.94
C GLY A 246 -0.61 -9.28 16.67
N ASN A 247 -0.43 -8.33 17.59
CA ASN A 247 0.79 -8.20 18.41
C ASN A 247 0.83 -9.23 19.57
N LYS A 248 2.03 -9.43 20.14
CA LYS A 248 2.29 -10.33 21.29
C LYS A 248 1.97 -9.71 22.67
N LEU A 249 1.20 -8.63 22.66
CA LEU A 249 0.86 -7.76 23.77
C LEU A 249 0.19 -8.52 24.93
N THR A 250 0.58 -8.21 26.17
CA THR A 250 -0.07 -8.71 27.39
C THR A 250 -0.92 -7.62 28.06
N ASN A 251 -1.53 -7.96 29.20
CA ASN A 251 -2.23 -7.00 30.04
C ASN A 251 -1.33 -5.85 30.51
N ASP A 252 -0.05 -6.09 30.75
CA ASP A 252 0.89 -5.08 31.24
C ASP A 252 1.18 -4.04 30.15
N GLY A 253 1.33 -4.47 28.90
CA GLY A 253 1.45 -3.54 27.77
C GLY A 253 0.19 -2.73 27.55
N VAL A 254 -1.01 -3.32 27.67
CA VAL A 254 -2.28 -2.55 27.60
C VAL A 254 -2.34 -1.50 28.72
N LEU A 255 -1.96 -1.86 29.95
CA LEU A 255 -1.93 -0.90 31.06
C LEU A 255 -0.94 0.24 30.81
N ALA A 256 0.25 -0.06 30.29
CA ALA A 256 1.23 0.96 29.94
C ALA A 256 0.73 1.95 28.88
N ILE A 257 -0.02 1.46 27.89
CA ILE A 257 -0.68 2.32 26.88
C ILE A 257 -1.72 3.22 27.54
N LEU A 258 -2.60 2.66 28.38
CA LEU A 258 -3.64 3.43 29.06
C LEU A 258 -3.06 4.48 30.02
N ASP A 259 -1.95 4.16 30.68
CA ASP A 259 -1.27 5.08 31.62
C ASP A 259 -0.46 6.16 30.86
N GLY A 260 0.12 5.81 29.72
CA GLY A 260 1.03 6.66 28.94
C GLY A 260 0.36 7.55 27.89
N CYS A 261 -0.81 7.15 27.39
CA CYS A 261 -1.53 7.85 26.32
C CYS A 261 -2.89 8.41 26.82
N PRO A 262 -2.89 9.50 27.61
CA PRO A 262 -4.10 10.02 28.29
C PRO A 262 -5.15 10.61 27.34
N HIS A 263 -4.83 10.78 26.05
CA HIS A 263 -5.73 11.33 25.04
C HIS A 263 -6.25 10.26 24.07
N LEU A 264 -5.98 8.98 24.35
CA LEU A 264 -6.36 7.89 23.47
C LEU A 264 -7.89 7.76 23.38
N GLU A 265 -8.41 7.82 22.17
CA GLU A 265 -9.85 7.74 21.87
C GLU A 265 -10.22 6.40 21.26
N SER A 266 -9.29 5.78 20.53
CA SER A 266 -9.46 4.50 19.85
C SER A 266 -8.28 3.58 20.15
N LEU A 267 -8.58 2.35 20.53
CA LEU A 267 -7.59 1.28 20.74
C LEU A 267 -8.10 -0.01 20.11
N ASP A 268 -7.35 -0.52 19.13
CA ASP A 268 -7.64 -1.79 18.48
C ASP A 268 -6.50 -2.78 18.73
N ILE A 269 -6.83 -3.84 19.48
CA ILE A 269 -5.91 -4.93 19.86
C ILE A 269 -6.46 -6.28 19.41
N ARG A 270 -7.23 -6.31 18.31
CA ARG A 270 -7.71 -7.57 17.71
C ARG A 270 -6.56 -8.53 17.44
N ARG A 271 -6.78 -9.82 17.64
CA ARG A 271 -5.78 -10.90 17.53
C ARG A 271 -4.58 -10.80 18.49
N CYS A 272 -4.59 -9.91 19.48
CA CYS A 272 -3.62 -9.93 20.58
C CYS A 272 -4.03 -10.97 21.64
N PHE A 273 -3.79 -12.25 21.36
CA PHE A 273 -4.32 -13.36 22.15
C PHE A 273 -3.70 -13.55 23.54
N ASN A 274 -2.59 -12.86 23.82
CA ASN A 274 -1.96 -12.84 25.15
C ASN A 274 -2.67 -11.86 26.11
N VAL A 275 -3.59 -11.02 25.61
CA VAL A 275 -4.37 -10.09 26.44
C VAL A 275 -5.60 -10.79 27.02
N ASN A 276 -5.72 -10.78 28.35
CA ASN A 276 -6.90 -11.25 29.07
C ASN A 276 -7.65 -10.08 29.70
N LEU A 277 -8.74 -9.67 29.06
CA LEU A 277 -9.61 -8.56 29.48
C LEU A 277 -10.55 -8.95 30.65
N GLY A 278 -9.98 -9.54 31.70
CA GLY A 278 -10.69 -9.80 32.95
C GLY A 278 -11.44 -8.55 33.47
N ARG A 279 -12.30 -8.75 34.47
CA ARG A 279 -13.28 -7.73 34.91
C ARG A 279 -12.71 -6.32 35.13
N SER A 280 -11.51 -6.19 35.67
CA SER A 280 -10.88 -4.88 35.93
C SER A 280 -10.37 -4.20 34.65
N LEU A 281 -9.50 -4.86 33.89
CA LEU A 281 -8.90 -4.27 32.68
C LEU A 281 -9.95 -4.03 31.60
N GLY A 282 -10.84 -5.00 31.36
CA GLY A 282 -11.92 -4.85 30.40
C GLY A 282 -12.87 -3.68 30.74
N LYS A 283 -13.15 -3.47 32.04
CA LYS A 283 -13.93 -2.32 32.49
C LYS A 283 -13.19 -1.00 32.24
N ARG A 284 -11.89 -0.95 32.57
CA ARG A 284 -11.06 0.23 32.36
C ARG A 284 -11.02 0.64 30.89
N CYS A 285 -10.75 -0.31 29.98
CA CYS A 285 -10.79 -0.06 28.54
C CYS A 285 -12.14 0.50 28.08
N ALA A 286 -13.25 -0.07 28.56
CA ALA A 286 -14.60 0.36 28.18
C ALA A 286 -14.99 1.75 28.73
N GLU A 287 -14.39 2.19 29.85
CA GLU A 287 -14.66 3.50 30.45
C GLU A 287 -13.75 4.60 29.90
N GLU A 288 -12.48 4.27 29.61
CA GLU A 288 -11.47 5.25 29.17
C GLU A 288 -11.41 5.40 27.63
N ILE A 289 -11.69 4.33 26.87
CA ILE A 289 -11.56 4.33 25.40
C ILE A 289 -12.94 4.33 24.73
N LYS A 290 -13.16 5.28 23.81
CA LYS A 290 -14.44 5.45 23.11
C LYS A 290 -14.68 4.35 22.07
N ASP A 291 -13.66 4.03 21.27
CA ASP A 291 -13.70 2.96 20.28
C ASP A 291 -12.66 1.89 20.64
N PHE A 292 -13.09 0.90 21.42
CA PHE A 292 -12.23 -0.19 21.85
C PHE A 292 -12.56 -1.47 21.09
N ARG A 293 -11.59 -2.03 20.37
CA ARG A 293 -11.68 -3.33 19.70
C ARG A 293 -10.84 -4.36 20.45
N ASN A 294 -11.53 -5.28 21.11
CA ASN A 294 -10.92 -6.33 21.91
C ASN A 294 -10.28 -7.44 21.03
N PRO A 295 -9.45 -8.34 21.61
CA PRO A 295 -8.77 -9.40 20.87
C PRO A 295 -9.66 -10.30 20.00
N ASP A 296 -10.90 -10.57 20.45
CA ASP A 296 -11.83 -11.49 19.81
C ASP A 296 -12.85 -10.80 18.87
N ALA A 297 -12.74 -9.48 18.69
CA ALA A 297 -13.69 -8.73 17.87
C ALA A 297 -13.60 -9.14 16.37
N PRO A 298 -14.72 -9.07 15.62
CA PRO A 298 -14.73 -9.40 14.20
C PRO A 298 -13.70 -8.59 13.41
N ILE A 299 -13.19 -9.19 12.34
CA ILE A 299 -12.12 -8.63 11.49
C ILE A 299 -12.61 -8.28 10.08
N ASP A 300 -13.92 -8.20 9.87
CA ASP A 300 -14.52 -7.96 8.56
C ASP A 300 -14.10 -6.63 7.91
N ASP A 301 -13.65 -5.67 8.74
CA ASP A 301 -13.17 -4.35 8.32
C ASP A 301 -11.62 -4.26 8.22
N TYR A 302 -10.90 -5.37 8.42
CA TYR A 302 -9.44 -5.40 8.35
C TYR A 302 -8.97 -5.63 6.91
N GLU A 303 -8.22 -4.67 6.37
CA GLU A 303 -7.85 -4.64 4.94
C GLU A 303 -6.83 -5.73 4.53
N PHE A 304 -6.11 -6.31 5.49
CA PHE A 304 -5.11 -7.38 5.25
C PHE A 304 -5.60 -8.76 5.71
N ASP A 305 -6.92 -8.98 5.79
CA ASP A 305 -7.48 -10.31 6.01
C ASP A 305 -7.27 -11.17 4.76
N HIS A 306 -6.09 -11.76 4.64
CA HIS A 306 -5.90 -12.91 3.77
C HIS A 306 -6.79 -14.01 4.32
N LYS A 307 -7.95 -14.26 3.67
CA LYS A 307 -8.65 -15.54 3.79
C LYS A 307 -7.58 -16.60 3.60
N SER A 308 -7.19 -17.21 4.72
CA SER A 308 -6.06 -18.12 4.86
C SER A 308 -5.91 -18.97 3.60
N ASP A 309 -4.99 -18.60 2.72
CA ASP A 309 -4.53 -19.51 1.69
C ASP A 309 -3.65 -20.53 2.43
N PRO A 310 -4.05 -21.81 2.50
CA PRO A 310 -3.27 -22.81 3.21
C PRO A 310 -1.87 -23.01 2.62
N GLU A 311 -1.57 -22.43 1.46
CA GLU A 311 -0.21 -22.49 0.89
C GLU A 311 0.73 -21.39 1.38
N SER A 312 0.23 -20.35 2.07
CA SER A 312 1.09 -19.33 2.71
C SER A 312 1.76 -19.83 4.00
N PHE A 313 1.44 -21.05 4.46
CA PHE A 313 1.93 -21.64 5.71
C PHE A 313 3.42 -22.06 5.69
N PHE A 314 4.14 -21.91 4.57
CA PHE A 314 5.48 -22.53 4.42
C PHE A 314 6.64 -21.61 4.04
N TYR A 315 6.44 -20.31 3.81
CA TYR A 315 7.54 -19.46 3.33
C TYR A 315 8.30 -18.68 4.41
N ASP A 316 7.95 -18.85 5.69
CA ASP A 316 8.63 -18.16 6.78
C ASP A 316 9.25 -19.14 7.78
N TYR A 317 10.04 -20.10 7.27
CA TYR A 317 10.98 -20.89 8.09
C TYR A 317 12.05 -21.55 7.20
N SER A 318 12.89 -20.74 6.52
CA SER A 318 14.15 -21.25 5.98
C SER A 318 15.21 -20.15 5.83
N SER A 319 15.58 -19.53 6.94
CA SER A 319 16.95 -19.01 7.09
C SER A 319 17.36 -19.00 8.55
N GLY A 320 18.17 -19.98 8.96
CA GLY A 320 18.96 -19.83 10.18
C GLY A 320 19.02 -21.00 11.16
N ILE A 321 19.03 -22.26 10.70
CA ILE A 321 19.75 -23.31 11.46
C ILE A 321 20.63 -24.05 10.47
N SER A 322 21.93 -23.78 10.54
CA SER A 322 22.96 -24.62 9.92
C SER A 322 22.84 -26.03 10.49
N ASP A 323 22.71 -27.01 9.61
CA ASP A 323 22.86 -28.43 9.92
C ASP A 323 24.11 -28.65 10.77
N THR A 324 23.94 -29.09 12.02
CA THR A 324 24.83 -30.07 12.65
C THR A 324 24.26 -30.56 13.98
N VAL A 325 24.36 -31.88 14.15
CA VAL A 325 24.02 -32.70 15.33
C VAL A 325 22.58 -33.23 15.38
N LEU A 326 22.27 -34.12 14.43
CA LEU A 326 21.48 -35.33 14.72
C LEU A 326 22.40 -36.33 15.43
N CYS A 327 22.25 -36.48 16.75
CA CYS A 327 22.66 -37.68 17.47
C CYS A 327 21.60 -38.00 18.55
N ASP A 328 20.79 -39.00 18.22
CA ASP A 328 20.39 -40.11 19.09
C ASP A 328 19.53 -39.81 20.33
N VAL A 329 18.22 -39.85 20.12
CA VAL A 329 17.23 -40.26 21.13
C VAL A 329 16.24 -41.26 20.51
N GLU A 330 16.78 -42.32 19.93
CA GLU A 330 16.08 -43.59 19.74
C GLU A 330 16.89 -44.66 20.48
N ASP A 331 16.67 -44.80 21.78
CA ASP A 331 16.91 -46.06 22.50
C ASP A 331 16.35 -45.96 23.92
N TYR A 332 15.02 -46.02 24.02
CA TYR A 332 14.40 -46.62 25.19
C TYR A 332 13.37 -47.64 24.69
N LEU A 333 13.79 -48.92 24.73
CA LEU A 333 13.04 -50.11 25.18
C LEU A 333 13.29 -51.33 24.28
N GLY A 334 14.35 -52.07 24.61
CA GLY A 334 14.63 -53.41 24.10
C GLY A 334 15.33 -54.27 25.16
N LEU A 335 14.60 -54.63 26.22
CA LEU A 335 14.80 -55.76 27.14
C LEU A 335 16.14 -56.54 27.09
N LEU A 336 17.06 -56.26 28.03
CA LEU A 336 17.71 -57.20 28.98
C LEU A 336 18.84 -56.52 29.75
#